data_AF-A0A9D2E8P3-F1
#
_entry.id   AF-A0A9D2E8P3-F1
#
_cell.length_a   1.000
_cell.length_b   1.000
_cell.length_c   1.000
_cell.angle_alpha   90.00
_cell.angle_beta   90.00
_cell.angle_gamma   90.00
#
_symmetry.space_group_name_H-M   'P 1'
#
loop_
_entity.id
_entity.type
_entity.pdbx_description
1 polymer ?
#
loop_
_entity_poly.entity_id
_entity_poly.type
_entity_poly.pdbx_seq_one_letter_code
_entity_poly.pdbx_strand_id
1 'polypeptide(L)'
;MKKMNFFMVAMLCLCTLATGFTACSDDDNPVTPPDLGTPPFETVSGKYDVTSTDSPYESIELTASGNYIVTLSGASSPVASAAPRAGRSEVKLFKRNVAQTRATESDNYIYGTFTDLGNGRYQLEDFGTITLTTDVGGQVTGIEVESNRYGDASLEVEKEPVMSDDALTNALCRTWCIQSVREVYTDLETGEKYEETVDPTQDPDYGYEAMFSKAGTYLVKYIDGTLDMARWKWRSQTDASFYYTWEDEWYEEDYASISFSGNTAIVYEAWEEDGYREESWYTMTTDVAIPDDPTDEPQEPEQPTVESPVARVFGDKWIKTVSDDTYIYDENGFLVQIADEDDLEGEGTFFHYNYVTGAEGPDVYTLDGTELEQTATLGENGFVASVHHEEYDCVTTFEYDEEGHIIRIDDGREERHHVLTWENGDLVRVEYWYYDETPEEARVYTYTYSDQPSNGIMRFYNNYNIDLDVVEEFYYAGLMGIPTKHLIETETNYDGEVTRYEWTDTTLTKYNPSGTTSDLTFSFYE
;
A
#
# COMPACT_ATOMS: atom_id res chain seq x y z
N MET A 1 11.60 -47.28 38.52
CA MET A 1 11.53 -48.56 37.78
C MET A 1 11.20 -48.24 36.33
N LYS A 2 12.06 -48.74 35.43
CA LYS A 2 11.92 -48.91 33.97
C LYS A 2 11.55 -47.70 33.09
N LYS A 3 12.62 -47.16 32.51
CA LYS A 3 12.72 -46.64 31.13
C LYS A 3 12.11 -47.61 30.11
N MET A 4 11.56 -47.07 29.02
CA MET A 4 11.84 -47.61 27.68
C MET A 4 11.78 -46.49 26.64
N ASN A 5 12.87 -46.39 25.87
CA ASN A 5 13.12 -45.47 24.78
C ASN A 5 12.21 -45.74 23.58
N PHE A 6 11.93 -44.70 22.79
CA PHE A 6 12.05 -44.81 21.34
C PHE A 6 12.62 -43.50 20.77
N PHE A 7 13.88 -43.56 20.36
CA PHE A 7 14.52 -42.61 19.46
C PHE A 7 14.30 -43.17 18.04
N MET A 8 14.09 -42.28 17.07
CA MET A 8 14.26 -42.49 15.61
C MET A 8 13.05 -42.97 14.78
N VAL A 9 12.27 -41.99 14.32
CA VAL A 9 11.73 -41.82 12.94
C VAL A 9 11.74 -40.28 12.75
N ALA A 10 12.78 -39.62 12.24
CA ALA A 10 13.22 -39.57 10.84
C ALA A 10 12.06 -39.29 9.86
N MET A 11 11.92 -38.01 9.49
CA MET A 11 11.72 -37.60 8.09
C MET A 11 10.42 -38.04 7.42
N LEU A 12 9.32 -37.36 7.75
CA LEU A 12 8.17 -37.05 6.88
C LEU A 12 7.17 -36.24 7.71
N CYS A 13 6.40 -35.36 7.07
CA CYS A 13 5.50 -34.35 7.66
C CYS A 13 6.12 -32.96 7.91
N LEU A 14 7.08 -32.58 7.06
CA LEU A 14 7.01 -31.27 6.39
C LEU A 14 5.86 -31.35 5.36
N CYS A 15 5.15 -30.26 5.14
CA CYS A 15 4.01 -30.11 4.24
C CYS A 15 2.70 -30.70 4.76
N THR A 16 1.99 -29.98 5.65
CA THR A 16 0.53 -29.86 5.64
C THR A 16 0.12 -28.86 6.71
N LEU A 17 -0.05 -27.60 6.33
CA LEU A 17 -1.07 -26.64 6.80
C LEU A 17 -0.87 -25.32 6.03
N ALA A 18 -0.83 -25.46 4.70
CA ALA A 18 -1.17 -24.41 3.76
C ALA A 18 -2.38 -24.94 3.00
N THR A 19 -3.58 -24.57 3.44
CA THR A 19 -4.85 -24.76 2.73
C THR A 19 -5.79 -23.67 3.23
N GLY A 20 -6.28 -22.73 2.42
CA GLY A 20 -6.47 -22.77 0.99
C GLY A 20 -5.97 -21.54 0.24
N PHE A 21 -4.94 -21.76 -0.56
CA PHE A 21 -5.02 -21.55 -2.00
C PHE A 21 -4.37 -22.77 -2.65
N THR A 22 -5.19 -23.75 -3.07
CA THR A 22 -4.69 -24.85 -3.91
C THR A 22 -5.02 -24.52 -5.37
N ALA A 23 -4.13 -23.76 -6.00
CA ALA A 23 -3.90 -23.91 -7.43
C ALA A 23 -3.23 -25.27 -7.64
N CYS A 24 -4.02 -26.34 -7.71
CA CYS A 24 -3.54 -27.60 -8.25
C CYS A 24 -3.52 -27.50 -9.78
N SER A 25 -2.42 -26.97 -10.32
CA SER A 25 -1.82 -27.56 -11.50
C SER A 25 -0.38 -27.93 -11.14
N ASP A 26 -0.08 -29.24 -11.20
CA ASP A 26 1.29 -29.70 -11.45
C ASP A 26 1.82 -28.91 -12.65
N ASP A 27 2.66 -27.93 -12.39
CA ASP A 27 3.68 -27.44 -13.32
C ASP A 27 4.69 -26.66 -12.49
N ASP A 28 5.96 -27.08 -12.55
CA ASP A 28 7.15 -26.38 -12.05
C ASP A 28 7.36 -25.06 -12.82
N ASN A 29 6.35 -24.21 -12.89
CA ASN A 29 6.41 -22.95 -13.61
C ASN A 29 7.03 -21.89 -12.70
N PRO A 30 8.15 -21.27 -13.09
CA PRO A 30 8.74 -20.18 -12.33
C PRO A 30 7.73 -19.03 -12.18
N VAL A 31 7.76 -18.37 -11.02
CA VAL A 31 7.07 -17.08 -10.82
C VAL A 31 7.42 -16.19 -12.01
N THR A 32 6.40 -15.70 -12.71
CA THR A 32 6.57 -14.77 -13.83
C THR A 32 6.50 -13.35 -13.25
N PRO A 33 7.63 -12.67 -13.04
CA PRO A 33 7.64 -11.32 -12.51
C PRO A 33 7.13 -10.32 -13.57
N PRO A 34 6.63 -9.15 -13.16
CA PRO A 34 6.23 -8.09 -14.08
C PRO A 34 7.43 -7.59 -14.90
N ASP A 35 7.16 -7.12 -16.12
CA ASP A 35 8.15 -6.43 -16.94
C ASP A 35 8.28 -4.97 -16.49
N LEU A 36 9.20 -4.73 -15.56
CA LEU A 36 9.55 -3.39 -15.04
C LEU A 36 10.57 -2.65 -15.93
N GLY A 37 10.80 -3.13 -17.16
CA GLY A 37 11.85 -2.65 -18.04
C GLY A 37 13.26 -2.97 -17.52
N THR A 38 14.30 -2.65 -18.28
CA THR A 38 15.68 -2.77 -17.80
C THR A 38 16.07 -1.49 -17.05
N PRO A 39 16.64 -1.56 -15.84
CA PRO A 39 17.11 -0.37 -15.14
C PRO A 39 18.14 0.42 -15.97
N PRO A 40 18.17 1.76 -15.86
CA PRO A 40 18.92 2.63 -16.77
C PRO A 40 20.43 2.40 -16.76
N PHE A 41 20.99 1.91 -15.65
CA PHE A 41 22.44 1.75 -15.46
C PHE A 41 22.88 0.29 -15.35
N GLU A 42 22.05 -0.64 -15.81
CA GLU A 42 22.31 -2.09 -15.76
C GLU A 42 23.71 -2.45 -16.27
N THR A 43 24.16 -1.85 -17.39
CA THR A 43 25.45 -2.15 -18.02
C THR A 43 26.67 -1.79 -17.19
N VAL A 44 26.56 -0.83 -16.27
CA VAL A 44 27.66 -0.36 -15.43
C VAL A 44 27.49 -0.73 -13.96
N SER A 45 26.34 -1.30 -13.62
CA SER A 45 26.04 -1.76 -12.28
C SER A 45 27.00 -2.84 -11.80
N GLY A 46 27.27 -2.84 -10.50
CA GLY A 46 28.06 -3.83 -9.80
C GLY A 46 28.88 -3.23 -8.67
N LYS A 47 29.35 -4.12 -7.79
CA LYS A 47 30.28 -3.81 -6.72
C LYS A 47 31.71 -4.02 -7.21
N TYR A 48 32.55 -3.01 -7.01
CA TYR A 48 33.95 -2.98 -7.42
C TYR A 48 34.82 -2.90 -6.17
N ASP A 49 35.44 -4.02 -5.81
CA ASP A 49 36.36 -4.12 -4.69
C ASP A 49 37.69 -3.47 -5.04
N VAL A 50 38.18 -2.61 -4.16
CA VAL A 50 39.45 -1.90 -4.35
C VAL A 50 40.60 -2.79 -3.92
N THR A 51 41.50 -3.08 -4.86
CA THR A 51 42.68 -3.93 -4.64
C THR A 51 43.96 -3.10 -4.42
N SER A 52 43.90 -1.79 -4.64
CA SER A 52 45.01 -0.87 -4.39
C SER A 52 45.36 -0.78 -2.90
N THR A 53 46.63 -1.00 -2.57
CA THR A 53 47.14 -0.88 -1.20
C THR A 53 47.00 0.55 -0.66
N ASP A 54 46.64 0.68 0.61
CA ASP A 54 46.50 1.97 1.33
C ASP A 54 45.40 2.91 0.76
N SER A 55 44.48 2.39 -0.06
CA SER A 55 43.29 3.13 -0.51
C SER A 55 42.42 3.55 0.68
N PRO A 56 41.83 4.76 0.67
CA PRO A 56 40.82 5.16 1.65
C PRO A 56 39.45 4.52 1.40
N TYR A 57 39.29 3.76 0.31
CA TYR A 57 38.07 3.06 -0.08
C TYR A 57 38.30 1.56 -0.15
N GLU A 58 37.34 0.79 0.37
CA GLU A 58 37.29 -0.67 0.30
C GLU A 58 36.53 -1.14 -0.95
N SER A 59 35.40 -0.50 -1.26
CA SER A 59 34.63 -0.79 -2.48
C SER A 59 33.84 0.43 -2.94
N ILE A 60 33.53 0.44 -4.24
CA ILE A 60 32.55 1.36 -4.84
C ILE A 60 31.53 0.49 -5.56
N GLU A 61 30.26 0.67 -5.26
CA GLU A 61 29.15 -0.05 -5.87
C GLU A 61 28.25 0.93 -6.62
N LEU A 62 27.92 0.60 -7.87
CA LEU A 62 26.93 1.31 -8.67
C LEU A 62 25.73 0.40 -8.85
N THR A 63 24.53 0.88 -8.52
CA THR A 63 23.31 0.10 -8.66
C THR A 63 22.70 0.32 -10.04
N ALA A 64 21.91 -0.64 -10.51
CA ALA A 64 21.27 -0.55 -11.82
C ALA A 64 20.21 0.57 -11.88
N SER A 65 19.67 0.99 -10.72
CA SER A 65 18.66 2.06 -10.59
C SER A 65 19.25 3.47 -10.45
N GLY A 66 20.57 3.61 -10.35
CA GLY A 66 21.21 4.94 -10.32
C GLY A 66 21.67 5.40 -8.94
N ASN A 67 21.79 4.48 -7.98
CA ASN A 67 22.36 4.76 -6.67
C ASN A 67 23.82 4.29 -6.61
N TYR A 68 24.58 4.82 -5.67
CA TYR A 68 25.93 4.35 -5.41
C TYR A 68 26.15 4.08 -3.92
N ILE A 69 27.09 3.18 -3.62
CA ILE A 69 27.63 2.99 -2.27
C ILE A 69 29.14 3.11 -2.36
N VAL A 70 29.75 3.99 -1.56
CA VAL A 70 31.20 3.98 -1.30
C VAL A 70 31.41 3.44 0.10
N THR A 71 32.19 2.37 0.22
CA THR A 71 32.63 1.82 1.51
C THR A 71 34.04 2.31 1.80
N LEU A 72 34.24 2.96 2.95
CA LEU A 72 35.55 3.49 3.35
C LEU A 72 36.44 2.40 3.97
N SER A 73 37.74 2.45 3.69
CA SER A 73 38.72 1.55 4.29
C SER A 73 38.84 1.76 5.79
N GLY A 74 38.87 0.66 6.55
CA GLY A 74 38.85 0.72 8.01
C GLY A 74 37.46 0.91 8.59
N ALA A 75 36.42 0.91 7.74
CA ALA A 75 35.08 0.58 8.17
C ALA A 75 35.13 -0.72 8.98
N SER A 76 34.73 -0.66 10.24
CA SER A 76 34.27 -1.87 10.89
C SER A 76 33.00 -2.25 10.14
N SER A 77 33.10 -3.27 9.29
CA SER A 77 31.92 -3.98 8.81
C SER A 77 31.01 -4.18 10.03
N PRO A 78 29.74 -3.70 10.06
CA PRO A 78 28.85 -3.92 11.20
C PRO A 78 28.76 -5.43 11.48
N VAL A 79 28.89 -6.18 10.40
CA VAL A 79 28.99 -7.62 10.28
C VAL A 79 30.13 -8.25 11.10
N ALA A 80 31.25 -7.55 11.34
CA ALA A 80 32.42 -8.09 12.03
C ALA A 80 32.48 -7.78 13.55
N SER A 81 31.51 -7.05 14.12
CA SER A 81 31.57 -6.60 15.52
C SER A 81 30.55 -7.23 16.47
N ALA A 82 29.60 -8.02 15.96
CA ALA A 82 28.72 -8.82 16.81
C ALA A 82 29.50 -10.03 17.36
N ALA A 83 29.85 -10.00 18.65
CA ALA A 83 30.14 -11.24 19.35
C ALA A 83 28.90 -12.14 19.21
N PRO A 84 29.04 -13.45 18.92
CA PRO A 84 27.89 -14.34 18.71
C PRO A 84 26.92 -14.18 19.89
N ARG A 85 25.73 -13.68 19.57
CA ARG A 85 24.69 -13.35 20.55
C ARG A 85 24.37 -14.63 21.33
N ALA A 86 24.58 -14.60 22.65
CA ALA A 86 24.07 -15.65 23.52
C ALA A 86 22.55 -15.45 23.64
N GLY A 87 21.79 -16.06 22.72
CA GLY A 87 20.35 -15.88 22.52
C GLY A 87 20.09 -14.99 21.31
N ARG A 88 19.48 -15.57 20.25
CA ARG A 88 18.99 -14.80 19.10
C ARG A 88 17.94 -13.83 19.64
N SER A 89 18.09 -12.54 19.34
CA SER A 89 16.92 -11.65 19.36
C SER A 89 16.58 -11.43 17.91
N GLU A 90 15.29 -11.44 17.63
CA GLU A 90 14.63 -11.16 16.36
C GLU A 90 15.39 -10.15 15.48
N VAL A 91 15.61 -10.50 14.21
CA VAL A 91 16.28 -9.68 13.20
C VAL A 91 15.39 -9.65 11.96
N LYS A 92 14.54 -8.63 11.87
CA LYS A 92 13.63 -8.42 10.75
C LYS A 92 14.33 -7.81 9.54
N LEU A 93 13.71 -7.92 8.37
CA LEU A 93 14.31 -7.50 7.12
C LEU A 93 14.43 -5.97 6.99
N PHE A 94 13.41 -5.19 7.36
CA PHE A 94 13.42 -3.71 7.21
C PHE A 94 13.30 -2.95 8.54
N LYS A 95 13.36 -3.65 9.69
CA LYS A 95 13.35 -3.03 11.02
C LYS A 95 14.76 -2.89 11.56
N ARG A 96 15.01 -1.78 12.25
CA ARG A 96 16.27 -1.45 12.91
C ARG A 96 16.64 -2.49 13.95
N ASN A 97 17.90 -2.93 13.89
CA ASN A 97 18.44 -3.87 14.88
C ASN A 97 18.83 -3.14 16.17
N VAL A 98 17.94 -3.14 17.17
CA VAL A 98 18.03 -2.37 18.44
C VAL A 98 19.20 -2.75 19.37
N ALA A 99 20.13 -3.62 18.94
CA ALA A 99 21.32 -4.01 19.70
C ALA A 99 22.65 -3.40 19.22
N GLN A 100 22.63 -2.41 18.33
CA GLN A 100 23.75 -1.46 18.28
C GLN A 100 23.56 -0.45 19.43
N THR A 101 24.18 -0.75 20.57
CA THR A 101 24.30 0.19 21.69
C THR A 101 24.67 1.57 21.18
N ARG A 102 23.90 2.58 21.58
CA ARG A 102 24.06 4.05 21.40
C ARG A 102 25.51 4.55 21.39
N ALA A 103 26.26 4.17 20.36
CA ALA A 103 27.55 4.69 19.98
C ALA A 103 27.29 5.34 18.62
N THR A 104 26.99 6.63 18.69
CA THR A 104 27.06 7.56 17.57
C THR A 104 28.45 7.49 16.95
N GLU A 105 28.59 6.74 15.86
CA GLU A 105 29.54 6.90 14.74
C GLU A 105 29.48 5.65 13.85
N SER A 106 28.72 5.67 12.76
CA SER A 106 28.83 4.70 11.65
C SER A 106 28.97 5.43 10.31
N ASP A 107 29.88 6.41 10.25
CA ASP A 107 30.27 7.21 9.06
C ASP A 107 31.11 6.41 8.03
N ASN A 108 30.82 5.12 7.83
CA ASN A 108 31.66 4.22 7.03
C ASN A 108 31.18 4.01 5.59
N TYR A 109 29.96 4.43 5.31
CA TYR A 109 29.33 4.33 3.99
C TYR A 109 28.91 5.70 3.51
N ILE A 110 29.00 5.88 2.20
CA ILE A 110 28.46 7.05 1.52
C ILE A 110 27.48 6.51 0.49
N TYR A 111 26.22 6.88 0.65
CA TYR A 111 25.12 6.45 -0.21
C TYR A 111 24.46 7.68 -0.83
N GLY A 112 24.04 7.56 -2.08
CA GLY A 112 23.33 8.63 -2.78
C GLY A 112 23.03 8.23 -4.21
N THR A 113 22.65 9.22 -5.02
CA THR A 113 22.38 9.01 -6.45
C THR A 113 23.60 9.35 -7.31
N PHE A 114 23.65 8.81 -8.53
CA PHE A 114 24.65 9.21 -9.51
C PHE A 114 24.04 9.58 -10.86
N THR A 115 24.72 10.49 -11.56
CA THR A 115 24.36 10.94 -12.92
C THR A 115 25.46 10.55 -13.91
N ASP A 116 25.07 9.98 -15.06
CA ASP A 116 26.00 9.72 -16.16
C ASP A 116 26.39 11.04 -16.87
N LEU A 117 27.69 11.33 -16.89
CA LEU A 117 28.27 12.48 -17.58
C LEU A 117 28.79 12.13 -18.99
N GLY A 118 28.68 10.86 -19.38
CA GLY A 118 29.17 10.29 -20.62
C GLY A 118 30.65 9.89 -20.56
N ASN A 119 31.07 9.05 -21.50
CA ASN A 119 32.44 8.53 -21.63
C ASN A 119 32.94 7.77 -20.38
N GLY A 120 32.04 7.05 -19.70
CA GLY A 120 32.38 6.27 -18.50
C GLY A 120 32.62 7.13 -17.26
N ARG A 121 32.15 8.38 -17.25
CA ARG A 121 32.31 9.32 -16.14
C ARG A 121 30.96 9.56 -15.46
N TYR A 122 30.93 9.49 -14.13
CA TYR A 122 29.70 9.59 -13.34
C TYR A 122 29.87 10.60 -12.21
N GLN A 123 28.89 11.49 -12.06
CA GLN A 123 28.81 12.37 -10.89
C GLN A 123 28.10 11.64 -9.78
N LEU A 124 28.77 11.43 -8.65
CA LEU A 124 28.17 10.88 -7.43
C LEU A 124 27.81 12.05 -6.53
N GLU A 125 26.53 12.15 -6.19
CA GLU A 125 25.98 13.17 -5.31
C GLU A 125 26.76 13.23 -3.99
N ASP A 126 27.14 14.43 -3.52
CA ASP A 126 27.89 14.65 -2.27
C ASP A 126 29.25 13.94 -2.07
N PHE A 127 29.68 13.11 -3.02
CA PHE A 127 30.96 12.40 -2.98
C PHE A 127 32.00 13.00 -3.93
N GLY A 128 31.64 13.22 -5.19
CA GLY A 128 32.59 13.64 -6.22
C GLY A 128 32.32 13.00 -7.58
N THR A 129 33.29 13.03 -8.49
CA THR A 129 33.17 12.42 -9.81
C THR A 129 34.03 11.16 -9.89
N ILE A 130 33.53 10.10 -10.53
CA ILE A 130 34.33 8.92 -10.85
C ILE A 130 34.45 8.72 -12.36
N THR A 131 35.54 8.11 -12.81
CA THR A 131 35.73 7.65 -14.19
C THR A 131 36.11 6.19 -14.22
N LEU A 132 35.30 5.36 -14.88
CA LEU A 132 35.53 3.92 -15.01
C LEU A 132 36.52 3.66 -16.16
N THR A 133 37.56 2.88 -15.85
CA THR A 133 38.48 2.35 -16.85
C THR A 133 38.10 0.91 -17.15
N THR A 134 37.84 0.61 -18.42
CA THR A 134 37.52 -0.74 -18.88
C THR A 134 38.65 -1.36 -19.69
N ASP A 135 38.80 -2.68 -19.59
CA ASP A 135 39.68 -3.44 -20.47
C ASP A 135 39.09 -3.62 -21.89
N VAL A 136 39.79 -4.39 -22.73
CA VAL A 136 39.37 -4.68 -24.12
C VAL A 136 38.07 -5.51 -24.17
N GLY A 137 37.74 -6.22 -23.09
CA GLY A 137 36.51 -7.00 -22.93
C GLY A 137 35.33 -6.20 -22.38
N GLY A 138 35.54 -4.93 -22.02
CA GLY A 138 34.52 -4.08 -21.40
C GLY A 138 34.38 -4.29 -19.89
N GLN A 139 35.27 -5.06 -19.26
CA GLN A 139 35.30 -5.22 -17.81
C GLN A 139 35.95 -4.00 -17.17
N VAL A 140 35.32 -3.42 -16.14
CA VAL A 140 35.92 -2.35 -15.35
C VAL A 140 37.10 -2.92 -14.56
N THR A 141 38.28 -2.32 -14.75
CA THR A 141 39.53 -2.70 -14.08
C THR A 141 40.10 -1.59 -13.21
N GLY A 142 39.58 -0.37 -13.33
CA GLY A 142 40.01 0.74 -12.48
C GLY A 142 38.98 1.86 -12.39
N ILE A 143 39.10 2.66 -11.33
CA ILE A 143 38.24 3.82 -11.06
C ILE A 143 39.13 5.00 -10.68
N GLU A 144 39.06 6.08 -11.46
CA GLU A 144 39.61 7.38 -11.07
C GLU A 144 38.56 8.13 -10.25
N VAL A 145 38.92 8.63 -9.08
CA VAL A 145 38.03 9.34 -8.15
C VAL A 145 38.52 10.78 -7.99
N GLU A 146 37.64 11.73 -8.24
CA GLU A 146 37.80 13.16 -7.93
C GLU A 146 36.87 13.46 -6.72
N SER A 147 37.35 13.23 -5.49
CA SER A 147 36.52 13.32 -4.29
C SER A 147 36.47 14.75 -3.73
N ASN A 148 35.27 15.18 -3.34
CA ASN A 148 35.05 16.44 -2.65
C ASN A 148 35.60 16.45 -1.21
N ARG A 149 35.80 15.26 -0.61
CA ARG A 149 36.09 15.10 0.83
C ARG A 149 37.42 14.39 1.12
N TYR A 150 37.80 13.39 0.31
CA TYR A 150 38.92 12.49 0.61
C TYR A 150 40.13 12.66 -0.33
N GLY A 151 40.06 13.62 -1.26
CA GLY A 151 41.08 13.86 -2.26
C GLY A 151 41.03 12.86 -3.42
N ASP A 152 41.81 13.15 -4.46
CA ASP A 152 41.79 12.36 -5.69
C ASP A 152 42.53 11.02 -5.53
N ALA A 153 42.02 9.97 -6.16
CA ALA A 153 42.60 8.63 -6.11
C ALA A 153 42.47 7.90 -7.45
N SER A 154 43.46 7.06 -7.75
CA SER A 154 43.44 6.12 -8.88
C SER A 154 43.39 4.72 -8.29
N LEU A 155 42.30 4.00 -8.55
CA LEU A 155 42.00 2.71 -7.91
C LEU A 155 42.08 1.58 -8.94
N GLU A 156 42.82 0.53 -8.62
CA GLU A 156 42.70 -0.79 -9.24
C GLU A 156 41.54 -1.55 -8.56
N VAL A 157 40.62 -2.10 -9.37
CA VAL A 157 39.40 -2.73 -8.84
C VAL A 157 39.10 -4.08 -9.47
N GLU A 158 38.41 -4.94 -8.73
CA GLU A 158 37.83 -6.19 -9.21
C GLU A 158 36.31 -6.17 -9.01
N LYS A 159 35.55 -6.56 -10.04
CA LYS A 159 34.08 -6.63 -9.97
C LYS A 159 33.67 -7.91 -9.24
N GLU A 160 32.83 -7.78 -8.20
CA GLU A 160 32.28 -8.95 -7.51
C GLU A 160 31.33 -9.78 -8.40
N PRO A 161 31.17 -11.09 -8.11
CA PRO A 161 30.13 -11.90 -8.72
C PRO A 161 28.74 -11.33 -8.47
N VAL A 162 27.84 -11.53 -9.45
CA VAL A 162 26.46 -11.06 -9.38
C VAL A 162 25.47 -12.23 -9.42
N MET A 163 24.28 -12.00 -8.88
CA MET A 163 23.09 -12.84 -9.09
C MET A 163 22.79 -12.97 -10.59
N SER A 164 22.03 -14.01 -10.94
CA SER A 164 21.70 -14.30 -12.32
C SER A 164 20.92 -13.16 -12.99
N ASP A 165 21.22 -12.92 -14.26
CA ASP A 165 20.51 -11.93 -15.07
C ASP A 165 19.22 -12.53 -15.64
N ASP A 166 18.20 -12.59 -14.80
CA ASP A 166 16.87 -13.10 -15.12
C ASP A 166 15.78 -12.11 -14.69
N ALA A 167 14.57 -12.34 -15.17
CA ALA A 167 13.46 -11.42 -14.96
C ALA A 167 13.16 -11.17 -13.47
N LEU A 168 13.30 -12.18 -12.62
CA LEU A 168 12.97 -12.08 -11.19
C LEU A 168 14.03 -11.27 -10.44
N THR A 169 15.29 -11.53 -10.75
CA THR A 169 16.42 -10.74 -10.24
C THR A 169 16.34 -9.30 -10.73
N ASN A 170 15.95 -9.07 -11.98
CA ASN A 170 15.82 -7.74 -12.58
C ASN A 170 14.62 -6.95 -12.03
N ALA A 171 13.59 -7.65 -11.58
CA ALA A 171 12.49 -7.05 -10.86
C ALA A 171 12.95 -6.59 -9.47
N LEU A 172 13.55 -7.48 -8.67
CA LEU A 172 13.99 -7.18 -7.31
C LEU A 172 15.13 -6.14 -7.24
N CYS A 173 16.16 -6.24 -8.09
CA CYS A 173 17.40 -5.47 -7.98
C CYS A 173 17.25 -4.00 -8.38
N ARG A 174 16.57 -3.24 -7.53
CA ARG A 174 16.23 -1.84 -7.68
C ARG A 174 16.21 -1.15 -6.32
N THR A 175 15.91 0.13 -6.36
CA THR A 175 15.55 0.88 -5.17
C THR A 175 14.04 0.94 -5.06
N TRP A 176 13.55 0.71 -3.86
CA TRP A 176 12.17 0.53 -3.48
C TRP A 176 11.84 1.49 -2.35
N CYS A 177 10.69 2.15 -2.43
CA CYS A 177 10.13 2.91 -1.32
C CYS A 177 9.17 2.00 -0.55
N ILE A 178 9.41 1.81 0.74
CA ILE A 178 8.57 0.99 1.62
C ILE A 178 7.40 1.88 2.05
N GLN A 179 6.19 1.51 1.61
CA GLN A 179 4.97 2.27 1.81
C GLN A 179 4.27 1.90 3.12
N SER A 180 4.26 0.61 3.46
CA SER A 180 3.61 0.12 4.67
C SER A 180 4.24 -1.18 5.14
N VAL A 181 4.18 -1.38 6.46
CA VAL A 181 4.53 -2.65 7.11
C VAL A 181 3.31 -3.13 7.88
N ARG A 182 2.77 -4.28 7.48
CA ARG A 182 1.71 -4.96 8.24
C ARG A 182 2.36 -6.05 9.08
N GLU A 183 2.05 -6.09 10.37
CA GLU A 183 2.60 -7.05 11.32
C GLU A 183 1.46 -7.82 11.98
N VAL A 184 1.57 -9.14 12.02
CA VAL A 184 0.61 -10.02 12.70
C VAL A 184 1.34 -10.89 13.70
N TYR A 185 0.97 -10.72 14.96
CA TYR A 185 1.44 -11.49 16.11
C TYR A 185 0.39 -12.52 16.48
N THR A 186 0.76 -13.80 16.51
CA THR A 186 -0.12 -14.91 16.88
C THR A 186 0.45 -15.65 18.10
N ASP A 187 -0.29 -15.72 19.19
CA ASP A 187 0.00 -16.64 20.31
C ASP A 187 -0.33 -18.07 19.88
N LEU A 188 0.66 -18.96 19.84
CA LEU A 188 0.49 -20.35 19.38
C LEU A 188 -0.16 -21.26 20.41
N GLU A 189 -0.25 -20.86 21.69
CA GLU A 189 -0.94 -21.60 22.74
C GLU A 189 -2.44 -21.28 22.73
N THR A 190 -2.82 -20.02 22.60
CA THR A 190 -4.21 -19.55 22.66
C THR A 190 -4.86 -19.40 21.28
N GLY A 191 -4.06 -19.11 20.24
CA GLY A 191 -4.51 -18.73 18.91
C GLY A 191 -4.93 -17.25 18.78
N GLU A 192 -4.74 -16.44 19.83
CA GLU A 192 -5.04 -15.01 19.80
C GLU A 192 -4.11 -14.26 18.85
N LYS A 193 -4.65 -13.27 18.15
CA LYS A 193 -3.93 -12.46 17.18
C LYS A 193 -3.96 -10.98 17.55
N TYR A 194 -2.84 -10.31 17.33
CA TYR A 194 -2.70 -8.86 17.38
C TYR A 194 -2.10 -8.41 16.05
N GLU A 195 -2.65 -7.35 15.47
CA GLU A 195 -2.26 -6.82 14.17
C GLU A 195 -1.97 -5.33 14.27
N GLU A 196 -0.95 -4.87 13.55
CA GLU A 196 -0.55 -3.48 13.47
C GLU A 196 -0.14 -3.17 12.02
N THR A 197 -0.46 -1.96 11.55
CA THR A 197 0.08 -1.44 10.29
C THR A 197 0.88 -0.18 10.59
N VAL A 198 2.14 -0.17 10.14
CA VAL A 198 3.10 0.90 10.36
C VAL A 198 3.39 1.62 9.05
N ASP A 199 3.30 2.94 9.07
CA ASP A 199 3.88 3.81 8.06
C ASP A 199 5.38 4.01 8.38
N PRO A 200 6.31 3.53 7.54
CA PRO A 200 7.75 3.66 7.79
C PRO A 200 8.27 5.10 7.87
N THR A 201 7.49 6.08 7.39
CA THR A 201 7.84 7.50 7.51
C THR A 201 7.52 8.07 8.89
N GLN A 202 6.64 7.40 9.65
CA GLN A 202 6.21 7.80 10.99
C GLN A 202 6.91 7.02 12.11
N ASP A 203 7.49 5.85 11.81
CA ASP A 203 8.24 5.04 12.76
C ASP A 203 9.75 5.05 12.46
N PRO A 204 10.60 5.64 13.33
CA PRO A 204 12.04 5.71 13.13
C PRO A 204 12.76 4.35 13.17
N ASP A 205 12.09 3.29 13.63
CA ASP A 205 12.64 1.94 13.65
C ASP A 205 12.42 1.19 12.33
N TYR A 206 11.57 1.67 11.41
CA TYR A 206 11.40 1.09 10.08
C TYR A 206 12.14 1.87 9.00
N GLY A 207 12.72 1.14 8.06
CA GLY A 207 13.26 1.72 6.84
C GLY A 207 12.14 2.19 5.92
N TYR A 208 12.29 3.36 5.32
CA TYR A 208 11.34 3.87 4.30
C TYR A 208 11.85 3.64 2.87
N GLU A 209 13.13 3.31 2.72
CA GLU A 209 13.75 3.00 1.43
C GLU A 209 14.63 1.76 1.56
N ALA A 210 14.53 0.89 0.58
CA ALA A 210 15.32 -0.31 0.43
C ALA A 210 15.99 -0.37 -0.94
N MET A 211 17.26 -0.72 -0.99
CA MET A 211 17.97 -0.94 -2.26
C MET A 211 18.51 -2.36 -2.31
N PHE A 212 18.18 -3.08 -3.39
CA PHE A 212 18.73 -4.40 -3.69
C PHE A 212 19.64 -4.31 -4.92
N SER A 213 20.85 -4.87 -4.79
CA SER A 213 21.78 -4.98 -5.90
C SER A 213 21.99 -6.42 -6.32
N LYS A 214 22.34 -6.61 -7.60
CA LYS A 214 22.75 -7.93 -8.11
C LYS A 214 24.05 -8.43 -7.48
N ALA A 215 24.87 -7.57 -6.86
CA ALA A 215 26.05 -8.02 -6.11
C ALA A 215 25.66 -8.74 -4.80
N GLY A 216 24.36 -8.80 -4.47
CA GLY A 216 23.87 -9.36 -3.22
C GLY A 216 23.92 -8.36 -2.07
N THR A 217 24.10 -7.07 -2.35
CA THR A 217 23.95 -6.00 -1.35
C THR A 217 22.47 -5.69 -1.19
N TYR A 218 22.04 -5.54 0.05
CA TYR A 218 20.75 -5.00 0.42
C TYR A 218 20.95 -3.89 1.45
N LEU A 219 20.40 -2.70 1.21
CA LEU A 219 20.56 -1.52 2.04
C LEU A 219 19.19 -1.01 2.49
N VAL A 220 19.13 -0.48 3.72
CA VAL A 220 17.95 0.15 4.32
C VAL A 220 18.31 1.57 4.74
N LYS A 221 17.45 2.53 4.40
CA LYS A 221 17.55 3.92 4.84
C LYS A 221 16.38 4.27 5.75
N TYR A 222 16.70 4.90 6.87
CA TYR A 222 15.74 5.30 7.91
C TYR A 222 15.51 6.81 7.89
N ILE A 223 14.41 7.25 8.51
CA ILE A 223 13.96 8.66 8.49
C ILE A 223 15.02 9.61 9.07
N ASP A 224 15.80 9.14 10.06
CA ASP A 224 16.88 9.93 10.67
C ASP A 224 18.16 10.03 9.81
N GLY A 225 18.10 9.52 8.57
CA GLY A 225 19.19 9.52 7.60
C GLY A 225 20.24 8.43 7.83
N THR A 226 20.07 7.59 8.85
CA THR A 226 20.95 6.44 9.07
C THR A 226 20.72 5.36 8.03
N LEU A 227 21.73 4.52 7.84
CA LEU A 227 21.75 3.44 6.86
C LEU A 227 22.16 2.16 7.56
N ASP A 228 21.46 1.06 7.28
CA ASP A 228 21.95 -0.28 7.55
C ASP A 228 22.18 -1.02 6.23
N MET A 229 23.18 -1.90 6.22
CA MET A 229 23.53 -2.70 5.05
C MET A 229 23.67 -4.16 5.44
N ALA A 230 23.11 -5.02 4.61
CA ALA A 230 23.06 -6.46 4.74
C ALA A 230 23.35 -7.12 3.39
N ARG A 231 23.34 -8.46 3.41
CA ARG A 231 23.49 -9.26 2.19
C ARG A 231 22.26 -10.09 1.94
N TRP A 232 21.96 -10.32 0.67
CA TRP A 232 20.89 -11.21 0.24
C TRP A 232 21.37 -12.17 -0.84
N LYS A 233 20.68 -13.31 -0.98
CA LYS A 233 20.85 -14.24 -2.11
C LYS A 233 19.60 -15.06 -2.33
N TRP A 234 19.34 -15.49 -3.56
CA TRP A 234 18.24 -16.40 -3.86
C TRP A 234 18.34 -17.68 -3.02
N ARG A 235 17.24 -18.00 -2.34
CA ARG A 235 16.99 -19.30 -1.72
C ARG A 235 16.38 -20.23 -2.77
N SER A 236 15.33 -19.75 -3.43
CA SER A 236 14.64 -20.41 -4.51
C SER A 236 14.03 -19.36 -5.43
N GLN A 237 14.43 -19.37 -6.71
CA GLN A 237 13.78 -18.53 -7.71
C GLN A 237 12.40 -19.05 -8.11
N THR A 238 12.19 -20.37 -8.01
CA THR A 238 10.88 -20.97 -8.29
C THR A 238 9.84 -20.51 -7.29
N ASP A 239 10.22 -20.41 -6.01
CA ASP A 239 9.32 -19.99 -4.92
C ASP A 239 9.42 -18.49 -4.63
N ALA A 240 10.14 -17.73 -5.47
CA ALA A 240 10.48 -16.33 -5.27
C ALA A 240 10.87 -16.01 -3.81
N SER A 241 11.85 -16.75 -3.27
CA SER A 241 12.34 -16.55 -1.90
C SER A 241 13.84 -16.35 -1.85
N PHE A 242 14.29 -15.51 -0.92
CA PHE A 242 15.69 -15.17 -0.73
C PHE A 242 16.09 -15.24 0.74
N TYR A 243 17.35 -15.61 0.97
CA TYR A 243 18.00 -15.47 2.25
C TYR A 243 18.48 -14.03 2.42
N TYR A 244 18.51 -13.55 3.66
CA TYR A 244 19.17 -12.30 4.04
C TYR A 244 20.06 -12.51 5.27
N THR A 245 21.06 -11.65 5.45
CA THR A 245 21.91 -11.66 6.66
C THR A 245 22.49 -10.29 6.96
N TRP A 246 22.53 -9.97 8.24
CA TRP A 246 23.16 -8.78 8.81
C TRP A 246 24.53 -9.06 9.43
N GLU A 247 24.90 -10.35 9.59
CA GLU A 247 26.08 -10.82 10.32
C GLU A 247 27.02 -11.72 9.47
N ASP A 248 26.88 -11.71 8.13
CA ASP A 248 27.63 -12.54 7.16
C ASP A 248 27.47 -14.06 7.37
N GLU A 249 26.63 -14.45 8.31
CA GLU A 249 26.22 -15.82 8.57
C GLU A 249 24.83 -16.07 7.97
N TRP A 250 24.72 -17.13 7.17
CA TRP A 250 23.48 -17.51 6.51
C TRP A 250 22.76 -18.57 7.34
N TYR A 251 21.59 -18.22 7.86
CA TYR A 251 20.75 -19.12 8.61
C TYR A 251 19.63 -19.66 7.72
N GLU A 252 19.22 -20.91 7.95
CA GLU A 252 18.19 -21.55 7.12
C GLU A 252 16.80 -20.96 7.38
N GLU A 253 16.58 -20.45 8.59
CA GLU A 253 15.36 -19.78 9.02
C GLU A 253 15.26 -18.30 8.61
N ASP A 254 16.36 -17.63 8.23
CA ASP A 254 16.38 -16.20 7.89
C ASP A 254 16.12 -16.01 6.39
N TYR A 255 14.86 -16.10 5.98
CA TYR A 255 14.46 -15.90 4.60
C TYR A 255 13.14 -15.14 4.50
N ALA A 256 12.97 -14.48 3.35
CA ALA A 256 11.72 -13.86 2.97
C ALA A 256 11.26 -14.40 1.61
N SER A 257 9.97 -14.31 1.33
CA SER A 257 9.40 -14.47 -0.01
C SER A 257 9.00 -13.12 -0.57
N ILE A 258 9.02 -13.00 -1.90
CA ILE A 258 8.61 -11.80 -2.60
C ILE A 258 7.58 -12.13 -3.67
N SER A 259 6.55 -11.29 -3.75
CA SER A 259 5.62 -11.25 -4.87
C SER A 259 5.63 -9.86 -5.49
N PHE A 260 5.16 -9.78 -6.73
CA PHE A 260 5.13 -8.55 -7.49
C PHE A 260 3.77 -8.36 -8.16
N SER A 261 3.32 -7.12 -8.21
CA SER A 261 2.16 -6.69 -8.98
C SER A 261 2.43 -5.30 -9.54
N GLY A 262 2.61 -5.19 -10.86
CA GLY A 262 3.04 -3.93 -11.48
C GLY A 262 4.36 -3.42 -10.90
N ASN A 263 4.38 -2.16 -10.48
CA ASN A 263 5.48 -1.46 -9.81
C ASN A 263 5.57 -1.72 -8.29
N THR A 264 4.72 -2.61 -7.77
CA THR A 264 4.65 -2.95 -6.34
C THR A 264 5.30 -4.31 -6.10
N ALA A 265 6.07 -4.40 -5.02
CA ALA A 265 6.56 -5.65 -4.45
C ALA A 265 5.99 -5.82 -3.04
N ILE A 266 5.61 -7.05 -2.70
CA ILE A 266 5.28 -7.43 -1.33
C ILE A 266 6.33 -8.42 -0.87
N VAL A 267 7.07 -8.06 0.18
CA VAL A 267 7.99 -8.97 0.84
C VAL A 267 7.31 -9.50 2.09
N TYR A 268 7.31 -10.82 2.24
CA TYR A 268 6.77 -11.52 3.39
C TYR A 268 7.88 -12.26 4.12
N GLU A 269 7.95 -12.05 5.44
CA GLU A 269 8.76 -12.86 6.34
C GLU A 269 7.90 -13.39 7.49
N ALA A 270 8.31 -14.52 8.06
CA ALA A 270 7.66 -15.06 9.24
C ALA A 270 8.67 -15.69 10.18
N TRP A 271 8.44 -15.47 11.47
CA TRP A 271 9.27 -15.92 12.56
C TRP A 271 8.42 -16.66 13.60
N GLU A 272 8.98 -17.72 14.17
CA GLU A 272 8.35 -18.42 15.30
C GLU A 272 9.36 -18.52 16.45
N GLU A 273 9.06 -17.86 17.57
CA GLU A 273 9.89 -17.91 18.78
C GLU A 273 9.01 -17.93 20.04
N ASP A 274 9.44 -18.69 21.06
CA ASP A 274 8.85 -18.70 22.41
C ASP A 274 7.32 -18.89 22.50
N GLY A 275 6.73 -19.59 21.52
CA GLY A 275 5.29 -19.85 21.47
C GLY A 275 4.48 -18.75 20.79
N TYR A 276 5.13 -17.83 20.09
CA TYR A 276 4.52 -16.83 19.22
C TYR A 276 4.95 -17.08 17.77
N ARG A 277 4.06 -16.73 16.84
CA ARG A 277 4.37 -16.57 15.43
C ARG A 277 4.17 -15.12 15.05
N GLU A 278 5.14 -14.56 14.36
CA GLU A 278 5.13 -13.22 13.85
C GLU A 278 5.23 -13.27 12.33
N GLU A 279 4.40 -12.49 11.67
CA GLU A 279 4.34 -12.41 10.21
C GLU A 279 4.39 -10.93 9.83
N SER A 280 5.33 -10.55 8.96
CA SER A 280 5.47 -9.18 8.48
C SER A 280 5.33 -9.14 6.96
N TRP A 281 4.51 -8.21 6.47
CA TRP A 281 4.35 -7.90 5.05
C TRP A 281 4.81 -6.47 4.79
N TYR A 282 5.77 -6.32 3.90
CA TYR A 282 6.31 -5.02 3.49
C TYR A 282 5.83 -4.71 2.08
N THR A 283 5.01 -3.67 1.95
CA THR A 283 4.56 -3.17 0.66
C THR A 283 5.55 -2.14 0.18
N MET A 284 6.11 -2.32 -1.02
CA MET A 284 7.13 -1.44 -1.58
C MET A 284 6.84 -1.07 -3.03
N THR A 285 7.23 0.13 -3.45
CA THR A 285 6.99 0.63 -4.82
C THR A 285 8.25 1.21 -5.47
N THR A 286 8.33 1.22 -6.81
CA THR A 286 9.46 1.83 -7.57
C THR A 286 9.15 3.18 -8.22
N ASP A 287 7.88 3.60 -8.25
CA ASP A 287 7.43 4.78 -9.04
C ASP A 287 7.21 6.04 -8.18
N VAL A 288 7.40 5.94 -6.87
CA VAL A 288 7.35 7.08 -5.95
C VAL A 288 8.76 7.66 -5.82
N ALA A 289 8.90 8.97 -5.99
CA ALA A 289 10.16 9.65 -5.70
C ALA A 289 10.52 9.43 -4.24
N ILE A 290 11.73 8.95 -3.98
CA ILE A 290 12.29 8.85 -2.64
C ILE A 290 12.33 10.28 -2.08
N PRO A 291 11.69 10.57 -0.93
CA PRO A 291 11.70 11.92 -0.38
C PRO A 291 13.15 12.35 -0.09
N ASP A 292 13.55 13.49 -0.65
CA ASP A 292 14.89 14.08 -0.45
C ASP A 292 15.13 14.46 1.04
N ASP A 293 14.04 14.68 1.79
CA ASP A 293 14.01 14.91 3.24
C ASP A 293 12.65 14.46 3.82
N PRO A 294 12.57 13.41 4.66
CA PRO A 294 11.32 12.93 5.24
C PRO A 294 10.75 13.87 6.32
N THR A 295 11.43 14.99 6.63
CA THR A 295 10.93 16.01 7.57
C THR A 295 10.26 17.20 6.90
N ASP A 296 10.28 17.28 5.56
CA ASP A 296 9.44 18.19 4.78
C ASP A 296 8.10 17.50 4.46
N GLU A 297 6.99 18.22 4.62
CA GLU A 297 5.65 17.70 4.33
C GLU A 297 5.62 17.10 2.90
N PRO A 298 5.10 15.87 2.74
CA PRO A 298 5.24 15.11 1.51
C PRO A 298 4.65 15.85 0.32
N GLN A 299 5.43 16.00 -0.75
CA GLN A 299 4.86 16.25 -2.07
C GLN A 299 4.39 14.91 -2.62
N GLU A 300 3.08 14.77 -2.74
CA GLU A 300 2.44 13.59 -3.33
C GLU A 300 2.96 13.33 -4.75
N PRO A 301 3.12 12.04 -5.13
CA PRO A 301 3.55 11.67 -6.47
C PRO A 301 2.43 11.99 -7.47
N GLU A 302 2.73 12.77 -8.52
CA GLU A 302 1.79 13.04 -9.62
C GLU A 302 1.27 11.71 -10.21
N GLN A 303 0.06 11.34 -9.80
CA GLN A 303 -0.68 10.22 -10.35
C GLN A 303 -1.08 10.50 -11.80
N PRO A 304 -1.33 9.47 -12.63
CA PRO A 304 -1.97 9.68 -13.92
C PRO A 304 -3.26 10.49 -13.72
N THR A 305 -3.38 11.62 -14.42
CA THR A 305 -4.52 12.54 -14.31
C THR A 305 -5.82 11.89 -14.84
N VAL A 306 -6.44 11.03 -14.04
CA VAL A 306 -7.84 10.67 -14.16
C VAL A 306 -8.59 11.65 -13.27
N GLU A 307 -9.51 12.44 -13.83
CA GLU A 307 -10.36 13.32 -13.02
C GLU A 307 -11.08 12.48 -11.97
N SER A 308 -10.88 12.80 -10.69
CA SER A 308 -11.55 12.06 -9.62
C SER A 308 -13.08 12.10 -9.79
N PRO A 309 -13.76 10.96 -9.52
CA PRO A 309 -15.22 10.92 -9.49
C PRO A 309 -15.86 11.86 -8.45
N VAL A 310 -15.15 12.27 -7.38
CA VAL A 310 -15.73 13.06 -6.27
C VAL A 310 -16.34 14.39 -6.73
N ALA A 311 -15.76 15.02 -7.75
CA ALA A 311 -16.22 16.30 -8.28
C ALA A 311 -17.62 16.21 -8.90
N ARG A 312 -18.07 15.01 -9.29
CA ARG A 312 -19.43 14.76 -9.79
C ARG A 312 -20.51 14.94 -8.72
N VAL A 313 -20.13 14.77 -7.45
CA VAL A 313 -21.03 14.89 -6.30
C VAL A 313 -20.84 16.22 -5.59
N PHE A 314 -19.60 16.56 -5.26
CA PHE A 314 -19.30 17.69 -4.36
C PHE A 314 -18.71 18.92 -5.08
N GLY A 315 -18.43 18.82 -6.39
CA GLY A 315 -17.73 19.88 -7.12
C GLY A 315 -16.38 20.21 -6.48
N ASP A 316 -16.15 21.50 -6.19
CA ASP A 316 -14.90 22.00 -5.60
C ASP A 316 -14.90 21.99 -4.05
N LYS A 317 -15.95 21.48 -3.40
CA LYS A 317 -16.11 21.52 -1.93
C LYS A 317 -16.41 20.14 -1.37
N TRP A 318 -15.36 19.37 -1.10
CA TRP A 318 -15.50 17.99 -0.64
C TRP A 318 -15.93 17.93 0.81
N ILE A 319 -16.75 16.92 1.11
CA ILE A 319 -17.20 16.67 2.47
C ILE A 319 -15.99 16.28 3.32
N LYS A 320 -15.94 16.70 4.58
CA LYS A 320 -14.86 16.35 5.51
C LYS A 320 -15.39 15.47 6.64
N THR A 321 -16.50 15.87 7.25
CA THR A 321 -17.14 15.06 8.29
C THR A 321 -18.64 14.98 8.07
N VAL A 322 -19.24 13.85 8.45
CA VAL A 322 -20.68 13.65 8.56
C VAL A 322 -20.96 12.84 9.82
N SER A 323 -21.70 13.41 10.76
CA SER A 323 -21.81 12.85 12.12
C SER A 323 -20.41 12.65 12.71
N ASP A 324 -20.07 11.42 13.08
CA ASP A 324 -18.81 11.02 13.67
C ASP A 324 -17.86 10.45 12.60
N ASP A 325 -18.26 10.37 11.32
CA ASP A 325 -17.39 9.88 10.25
C ASP A 325 -16.55 11.02 9.65
N THR A 326 -15.27 10.74 9.40
CA THR A 326 -14.30 11.59 8.71
C THR A 326 -13.94 10.97 7.36
N TYR A 327 -14.09 11.76 6.29
CA TYR A 327 -13.84 11.36 4.90
C TYR A 327 -12.52 11.95 4.44
N ILE A 328 -11.56 11.09 4.11
CA ILE A 328 -10.19 11.48 3.77
C ILE A 328 -9.96 11.25 2.28
N TYR A 329 -9.50 12.29 1.58
CA TYR A 329 -9.23 12.27 0.15
C TYR A 329 -7.74 12.50 -0.13
N ASP A 330 -7.23 11.92 -1.22
CA ASP A 330 -5.91 12.26 -1.75
C ASP A 330 -5.91 13.60 -2.52
N GLU A 331 -4.75 14.11 -2.95
CA GLU A 331 -4.66 15.35 -3.76
C GLU A 331 -5.49 15.32 -5.05
N ASN A 332 -5.71 14.13 -5.61
CA ASN A 332 -6.41 13.95 -6.87
C ASN A 332 -7.93 13.89 -6.64
N GLY A 333 -8.37 13.86 -5.38
CA GLY A 333 -9.74 13.83 -4.94
C GLY A 333 -10.35 12.44 -4.84
N PHE A 334 -9.56 11.36 -4.84
CA PHE A 334 -10.08 10.03 -4.56
C PHE A 334 -10.28 9.86 -3.06
N LEU A 335 -11.45 9.35 -2.65
CA LEU A 335 -11.68 9.00 -1.26
C LEU A 335 -10.77 7.81 -0.93
N VAL A 336 -9.91 7.93 0.08
CA VAL A 336 -8.97 6.86 0.46
C VAL A 336 -9.38 6.17 1.75
N GLN A 337 -10.09 6.88 2.64
CA GLN A 337 -10.53 6.33 3.92
C GLN A 337 -11.81 7.01 4.42
N ILE A 338 -12.66 6.24 5.08
CA ILE A 338 -13.70 6.72 6.01
C ILE A 338 -13.31 6.20 7.40
N ALA A 339 -13.09 7.12 8.35
CA ALA A 339 -12.67 6.81 9.71
C ALA A 339 -13.64 7.41 10.73
N ASP A 340 -13.73 6.85 11.93
CA ASP A 340 -14.43 7.50 13.05
C ASP A 340 -13.60 8.72 13.52
N GLU A 341 -14.25 9.84 13.86
CA GLU A 341 -13.64 11.12 14.27
C GLU A 341 -12.75 10.94 15.53
N ASP A 342 -13.06 9.94 16.35
CA ASP A 342 -12.29 9.58 17.54
C ASP A 342 -11.18 8.52 17.29
N ASP A 343 -11.10 7.92 16.09
CA ASP A 343 -10.13 6.85 15.74
C ASP A 343 -9.54 7.01 14.32
N LEU A 344 -8.60 7.94 14.19
CA LEU A 344 -7.81 8.14 12.98
C LEU A 344 -6.62 7.16 12.88
N GLU A 345 -6.43 6.27 13.86
CA GLU A 345 -5.27 5.40 14.03
C GLU A 345 -5.57 3.97 13.54
N GLY A 346 -5.88 3.82 12.24
CA GLY A 346 -5.83 2.53 11.54
C GLY A 346 -7.13 1.70 11.51
N GLU A 347 -8.20 2.16 12.15
CA GLU A 347 -9.55 1.59 11.98
C GLU A 347 -10.37 2.42 10.96
N GLY A 348 -11.19 1.76 10.15
CA GLY A 348 -12.03 2.40 9.13
C GLY A 348 -12.06 1.68 7.79
N THR A 349 -12.87 2.22 6.88
CA THR A 349 -13.05 1.68 5.54
C THR A 349 -12.07 2.31 4.56
N PHE A 350 -11.21 1.50 3.94
CA PHE A 350 -10.20 1.92 2.98
C PHE A 350 -10.61 1.65 1.54
N PHE A 351 -10.37 2.60 0.65
CA PHE A 351 -10.79 2.54 -0.76
C PHE A 351 -9.63 2.26 -1.70
N HIS A 352 -9.85 1.37 -2.67
CA HIS A 352 -8.88 1.03 -3.69
C HIS A 352 -9.49 1.06 -5.10
N TYR A 353 -8.78 1.68 -6.05
CA TYR A 353 -9.30 1.97 -7.40
C TYR A 353 -8.46 1.28 -8.50
N ASN A 354 -8.71 -0.01 -8.72
CA ASN A 354 -8.01 -0.79 -9.75
C ASN A 354 -8.22 -0.23 -11.17
N TYR A 355 -9.37 0.39 -11.45
CA TYR A 355 -9.63 0.98 -12.78
C TYR A 355 -8.72 2.18 -13.10
N VAL A 356 -8.19 2.86 -12.08
CA VAL A 356 -7.24 3.97 -12.23
C VAL A 356 -5.83 3.44 -12.47
N THR A 357 -5.44 2.41 -11.72
CA THR A 357 -4.10 1.82 -11.77
C THR A 357 -3.92 0.80 -12.89
N GLY A 358 -5.02 0.29 -13.45
CA GLY A 358 -5.04 -0.82 -14.40
C GLY A 358 -4.75 -2.18 -13.78
N ALA A 359 -4.84 -2.30 -12.44
CA ALA A 359 -4.64 -3.55 -11.73
C ALA A 359 -5.75 -4.57 -12.08
N GLU A 360 -5.40 -5.86 -12.06
CA GLU A 360 -6.39 -6.93 -12.23
C GLU A 360 -7.28 -7.04 -10.99
N GLY A 361 -8.60 -7.21 -11.18
CA GLY A 361 -9.54 -7.36 -10.07
C GLY A 361 -10.86 -6.63 -10.29
N PRO A 362 -11.67 -6.44 -9.24
CA PRO A 362 -12.83 -5.55 -9.29
C PRO A 362 -12.38 -4.12 -9.55
N ASP A 363 -13.20 -3.30 -10.21
CA ASP A 363 -12.81 -1.94 -10.59
C ASP A 363 -12.49 -1.07 -9.35
N VAL A 364 -13.28 -1.23 -8.29
CA VAL A 364 -13.07 -0.61 -6.99
C VAL A 364 -13.34 -1.65 -5.90
N TYR A 365 -12.63 -1.60 -4.79
CA TYR A 365 -12.95 -2.42 -3.62
C TYR A 365 -12.67 -1.66 -2.33
N THR A 366 -13.37 -2.05 -1.26
CA THR A 366 -13.21 -1.49 0.08
C THR A 366 -12.73 -2.55 1.06
N LEU A 367 -11.90 -2.12 2.02
CA LEU A 367 -11.40 -2.96 3.11
C LEU A 367 -11.84 -2.35 4.45
N ASP A 368 -12.37 -3.16 5.37
CA ASP A 368 -12.43 -2.81 6.79
C ASP A 368 -11.12 -3.29 7.43
N GLY A 369 -10.21 -2.34 7.66
CA GLY A 369 -8.80 -2.64 7.96
C GLY A 369 -8.15 -3.45 6.83
N THR A 370 -8.05 -4.78 6.97
CA THR A 370 -7.49 -5.67 5.95
C THR A 370 -8.46 -6.72 5.42
N GLU A 371 -9.69 -6.73 5.94
CA GLU A 371 -10.74 -7.64 5.48
C GLU A 371 -11.46 -7.01 4.28
N LEU A 372 -11.57 -7.77 3.18
CA LEU A 372 -12.32 -7.34 2.01
C LEU A 372 -13.79 -7.21 2.40
N GLU A 373 -14.31 -5.98 2.35
CA GLU A 373 -15.68 -5.69 2.74
C GLU A 373 -16.59 -5.72 1.52
N GLN A 374 -16.23 -4.97 0.47
CA GLN A 374 -17.05 -4.81 -0.72
C GLN A 374 -16.21 -4.74 -1.99
N THR A 375 -16.77 -5.27 -3.08
CA THR A 375 -16.19 -5.13 -4.42
C THR A 375 -17.20 -4.51 -5.38
N ALA A 376 -16.76 -3.54 -6.17
CA ALA A 376 -17.60 -2.81 -7.10
C ALA A 376 -17.13 -2.96 -8.54
N THR A 377 -18.10 -3.08 -9.44
CA THR A 377 -17.91 -3.03 -10.89
C THR A 377 -18.50 -1.74 -11.42
N LEU A 378 -17.77 -1.05 -12.29
CA LEU A 378 -18.20 0.20 -12.93
C LEU A 378 -18.90 -0.06 -14.26
N GLY A 379 -19.92 0.73 -14.54
CA GLY A 379 -20.54 0.82 -15.86
C GLY A 379 -19.74 1.72 -16.82
N GLU A 380 -20.13 1.73 -18.09
CA GLU A 380 -19.51 2.60 -19.11
C GLU A 380 -19.65 4.10 -18.80
N ASN A 381 -20.61 4.47 -17.96
CA ASN A 381 -20.81 5.83 -17.46
C ASN A 381 -19.86 6.21 -16.31
N GLY A 382 -19.02 5.27 -15.85
CA GLY A 382 -18.08 5.48 -14.75
C GLY A 382 -18.73 5.56 -13.37
N PHE A 383 -19.99 5.13 -13.24
CA PHE A 383 -20.66 4.92 -11.96
C PHE A 383 -20.71 3.43 -11.63
N VAL A 384 -20.91 3.09 -10.36
CA VAL A 384 -21.02 1.71 -9.89
C VAL A 384 -22.25 1.04 -10.49
N ALA A 385 -22.04 0.00 -11.31
CA ALA A 385 -23.13 -0.81 -11.84
C ALA A 385 -23.59 -1.88 -10.85
N SER A 386 -22.64 -2.42 -10.07
CA SER A 386 -22.93 -3.42 -9.03
C SER A 386 -21.90 -3.41 -7.92
N VAL A 387 -22.35 -3.69 -6.70
CA VAL A 387 -21.51 -3.95 -5.52
C VAL A 387 -21.81 -5.34 -5.00
N HIS A 388 -20.78 -6.16 -4.79
CA HIS A 388 -20.85 -7.40 -4.06
C HIS A 388 -20.36 -7.14 -2.63
N HIS A 389 -21.19 -7.49 -1.66
CA HIS A 389 -20.91 -7.32 -0.25
C HIS A 389 -20.50 -8.67 0.35
N GLU A 390 -19.27 -8.75 0.85
CA GLU A 390 -18.62 -10.03 1.18
C GLU A 390 -19.23 -10.68 2.43
N GLU A 391 -19.58 -9.91 3.48
CA GLU A 391 -20.14 -10.44 4.74
C GLU A 391 -21.47 -11.18 4.51
N TYR A 392 -22.35 -10.58 3.71
CA TYR A 392 -23.71 -11.06 3.44
C TYR A 392 -23.81 -11.92 2.17
N ASP A 393 -22.74 -12.02 1.39
CA ASP A 393 -22.69 -12.70 0.09
C ASP A 393 -23.87 -12.32 -0.82
N CYS A 394 -24.07 -11.01 -0.99
CA CYS A 394 -25.18 -10.44 -1.76
C CYS A 394 -24.70 -9.38 -2.73
N VAL A 395 -25.47 -9.14 -3.78
CA VAL A 395 -25.14 -8.17 -4.83
C VAL A 395 -26.23 -7.13 -4.93
N THR A 396 -25.83 -5.86 -4.85
CA THR A 396 -26.71 -4.72 -5.08
C THR A 396 -26.35 -4.09 -6.42
N THR A 397 -27.35 -3.84 -7.28
CA THR A 397 -27.14 -3.31 -8.64
C THR A 397 -27.87 -2.00 -8.88
N PHE A 398 -27.33 -1.18 -9.77
CA PHE A 398 -27.78 0.19 -10.00
C PHE A 398 -28.02 0.46 -11.49
N GLU A 399 -29.11 1.15 -11.80
CA GLU A 399 -29.35 1.72 -13.14
C GLU A 399 -29.39 3.24 -13.05
N TYR A 400 -28.86 3.89 -14.09
CA TYR A 400 -28.75 5.36 -14.18
C TYR A 400 -29.51 5.90 -15.40
N ASP A 401 -29.98 7.14 -15.32
CA ASP A 401 -30.41 7.89 -16.49
C ASP A 401 -29.22 8.50 -17.27
N GLU A 402 -29.51 9.21 -18.36
CA GLU A 402 -28.47 9.87 -19.19
C GLU A 402 -27.74 11.01 -18.47
N GLU A 403 -28.35 11.58 -17.43
CA GLU A 403 -27.76 12.66 -16.64
C GLU A 403 -26.90 12.10 -15.49
N GLY A 404 -27.02 10.80 -15.16
CA GLY A 404 -26.25 10.15 -14.11
C GLY A 404 -27.01 10.01 -12.79
N HIS A 405 -28.31 10.23 -12.76
CA HIS A 405 -29.13 9.97 -11.58
C HIS A 405 -29.49 8.48 -11.48
N ILE A 406 -29.49 7.93 -10.28
CA ILE A 406 -29.94 6.56 -10.04
C ILE A 406 -31.45 6.48 -10.26
N ILE A 407 -31.91 5.59 -11.14
CA ILE A 407 -33.33 5.37 -11.45
C ILE A 407 -33.84 4.02 -10.97
N ARG A 408 -32.95 3.04 -10.75
CA ARG A 408 -33.26 1.77 -10.10
C ARG A 408 -32.13 1.31 -9.20
N ILE A 409 -32.53 0.62 -8.14
CA ILE A 409 -31.63 -0.15 -7.27
C ILE A 409 -32.29 -1.51 -7.06
N ASP A 410 -31.57 -2.58 -7.32
CA ASP A 410 -31.93 -3.91 -6.85
C ASP A 410 -31.00 -4.25 -5.68
N ASP A 411 -31.51 -4.14 -4.46
CA ASP A 411 -30.74 -4.34 -3.23
C ASP A 411 -30.79 -5.80 -2.81
N GLY A 412 -29.63 -6.46 -2.91
CA GLY A 412 -29.47 -7.87 -2.57
C GLY A 412 -29.53 -8.14 -1.07
N ARG A 413 -29.19 -7.18 -0.21
CA ARG A 413 -29.12 -7.38 1.24
C ARG A 413 -30.50 -7.40 1.87
N GLU A 414 -31.31 -6.39 1.57
CA GLU A 414 -32.68 -6.29 2.09
C GLU A 414 -33.72 -6.97 1.19
N GLU A 415 -33.28 -7.52 0.05
CA GLU A 415 -34.14 -8.12 -0.98
C GLU A 415 -35.23 -7.14 -1.45
N ARG A 416 -34.83 -5.90 -1.78
CA ARG A 416 -35.74 -4.81 -2.16
C ARG A 416 -35.45 -4.31 -3.57
N HIS A 417 -36.51 -4.07 -4.31
CA HIS A 417 -36.48 -3.32 -5.57
C HIS A 417 -36.80 -1.86 -5.28
N HIS A 418 -36.00 -0.92 -5.79
CA HIS A 418 -36.26 0.51 -5.73
C HIS A 418 -36.44 1.11 -7.12
N VAL A 419 -37.39 2.04 -7.24
CA VAL A 419 -37.55 2.91 -8.41
C VAL A 419 -37.53 4.36 -7.97
N LEU A 420 -36.64 5.13 -8.58
CA LEU A 420 -36.39 6.53 -8.25
C LEU A 420 -36.89 7.40 -9.41
N THR A 421 -37.71 8.41 -9.09
CA THR A 421 -38.22 9.36 -10.08
C THR A 421 -37.66 10.76 -9.82
N TRP A 422 -37.08 11.33 -10.86
CA TRP A 422 -36.43 12.63 -10.82
C TRP A 422 -37.21 13.67 -11.62
N GLU A 423 -37.28 14.89 -11.11
CA GLU A 423 -37.83 16.04 -11.83
C GLU A 423 -36.93 17.25 -11.63
N ASN A 424 -36.49 17.86 -12.75
CA ASN A 424 -35.64 19.07 -12.75
C ASN A 424 -34.34 18.96 -11.92
N GLY A 425 -33.79 17.75 -11.80
CA GLY A 425 -32.57 17.45 -11.03
C GLY A 425 -32.80 17.13 -9.55
N ASP A 426 -34.05 16.99 -9.10
CA ASP A 426 -34.38 16.62 -7.72
C ASP A 426 -35.14 15.28 -7.67
N LEU A 427 -34.83 14.43 -6.69
CA LEU A 427 -35.48 13.13 -6.46
C LEU A 427 -36.86 13.35 -5.84
N VAL A 428 -37.93 13.30 -6.64
CA VAL A 428 -39.28 13.65 -6.15
C VAL A 428 -40.03 12.45 -5.58
N ARG A 429 -39.61 11.22 -5.91
CA ARG A 429 -40.31 10.01 -5.51
C ARG A 429 -39.39 8.79 -5.45
N VAL A 430 -39.55 8.00 -4.40
CA VAL A 430 -38.96 6.66 -4.23
C VAL A 430 -40.09 5.68 -4.05
N GLU A 431 -40.04 4.58 -4.79
CA GLU A 431 -40.91 3.42 -4.60
C GLU A 431 -40.05 2.22 -4.25
N TYR A 432 -40.45 1.43 -3.27
CA TYR A 432 -39.80 0.14 -3.02
C TYR A 432 -40.78 -0.99 -2.69
N TRP A 433 -40.43 -2.22 -3.05
CA TRP A 433 -41.13 -3.45 -2.71
C TRP A 433 -40.14 -4.60 -2.55
N TYR A 434 -40.52 -5.66 -1.82
CA TYR A 434 -39.65 -6.82 -1.62
C TYR A 434 -39.60 -7.72 -2.87
N TYR A 435 -38.58 -8.57 -3.00
CA TYR A 435 -38.40 -9.47 -4.14
C TYR A 435 -39.56 -10.46 -4.36
N ASP A 436 -40.29 -10.80 -3.30
CA ASP A 436 -41.48 -11.66 -3.36
C ASP A 436 -42.80 -10.90 -3.59
N GLU A 437 -42.74 -9.57 -3.64
CA GLU A 437 -43.86 -8.67 -3.89
C GLU A 437 -43.88 -8.15 -5.33
N THR A 438 -44.97 -7.46 -5.68
CA THR A 438 -45.12 -6.80 -6.98
C THR A 438 -45.02 -5.27 -6.86
N PRO A 439 -44.72 -4.54 -7.95
CA PRO A 439 -44.73 -3.08 -7.93
C PRO A 439 -46.08 -2.46 -7.50
N GLU A 440 -47.19 -3.21 -7.56
CA GLU A 440 -48.50 -2.75 -7.08
C GLU A 440 -48.57 -2.63 -5.54
N GLU A 441 -47.64 -3.28 -4.84
CA GLU A 441 -47.49 -3.30 -3.38
C GLU A 441 -46.40 -2.33 -2.88
N ALA A 442 -45.88 -1.48 -3.79
CA ALA A 442 -44.81 -0.57 -3.48
C ALA A 442 -45.17 0.39 -2.34
N ARG A 443 -44.22 0.57 -1.43
CA ARG A 443 -44.22 1.66 -0.46
C ARG A 443 -43.66 2.88 -1.16
N VAL A 444 -44.38 3.98 -1.06
CA VAL A 444 -44.10 5.21 -1.81
C VAL A 444 -43.73 6.33 -0.87
N TYR A 445 -42.59 6.95 -1.14
CA TYR A 445 -42.12 8.17 -0.49
C TYR A 445 -42.09 9.28 -1.52
N THR A 446 -42.46 10.49 -1.11
CA THR A 446 -42.42 11.68 -1.97
C THR A 446 -41.72 12.81 -1.27
N TYR A 447 -41.01 13.64 -2.04
CA TYR A 447 -40.13 14.66 -1.50
C TYR A 447 -40.42 16.02 -2.12
N THR A 448 -40.20 17.06 -1.32
CA THR A 448 -40.24 18.45 -1.74
C THR A 448 -38.95 19.12 -1.33
N TYR A 449 -38.58 20.19 -2.03
CA TYR A 449 -37.27 20.80 -1.94
C TYR A 449 -37.36 22.29 -1.65
N SER A 450 -36.34 22.78 -0.94
CA SER A 450 -36.13 24.21 -0.75
C SER A 450 -35.44 24.83 -1.98
N ASP A 451 -35.23 26.15 -1.96
CA ASP A 451 -34.41 26.84 -2.97
C ASP A 451 -32.88 26.73 -2.66
N GLN A 452 -32.49 26.05 -1.58
CA GLN A 452 -31.07 25.95 -1.18
C GLN A 452 -30.36 24.85 -1.98
N PRO A 453 -29.16 25.09 -2.51
CA PRO A 453 -28.39 24.06 -3.22
C PRO A 453 -27.99 22.93 -2.26
N SER A 454 -27.97 21.69 -2.76
CA SER A 454 -27.60 20.52 -1.95
C SER A 454 -26.12 20.49 -1.56
N ASN A 455 -25.25 21.08 -2.38
CA ASN A 455 -23.80 20.94 -2.29
C ASN A 455 -23.34 19.47 -2.18
N GLY A 456 -24.05 18.55 -2.85
CA GLY A 456 -23.73 17.12 -2.80
C GLY A 456 -24.20 16.40 -1.54
N ILE A 457 -24.98 17.04 -0.66
CA ILE A 457 -25.52 16.35 0.52
C ILE A 457 -26.76 15.55 0.11
N MET A 458 -26.58 14.23 -0.07
CA MET A 458 -27.66 13.28 -0.33
C MET A 458 -27.39 12.00 0.46
N ARG A 459 -28.16 11.76 1.52
CA ARG A 459 -28.07 10.52 2.30
C ARG A 459 -29.24 9.59 1.98
N PHE A 460 -28.97 8.53 1.22
CA PHE A 460 -29.92 7.51 0.79
C PHE A 460 -30.73 6.98 1.98
N TYR A 461 -30.06 6.51 3.03
CA TYR A 461 -30.77 5.93 4.18
C TYR A 461 -31.50 6.99 5.00
N ASN A 462 -30.76 7.97 5.51
CA ASN A 462 -31.28 8.87 6.53
C ASN A 462 -32.24 9.96 6.00
N ASN A 463 -32.10 10.38 4.75
CA ASN A 463 -32.90 11.46 4.17
C ASN A 463 -33.94 10.95 3.18
N TYR A 464 -33.69 9.82 2.53
CA TYR A 464 -34.55 9.29 1.46
C TYR A 464 -35.14 7.91 1.75
N ASN A 465 -34.89 7.30 2.92
CA ASN A 465 -35.39 5.96 3.27
C ASN A 465 -35.03 4.89 2.22
N ILE A 466 -33.85 5.00 1.63
CA ILE A 466 -33.26 3.99 0.75
C ILE A 466 -32.18 3.27 1.57
N ASP A 467 -32.44 2.02 1.91
CA ASP A 467 -31.65 1.22 2.86
C ASP A 467 -30.35 0.71 2.25
N LEU A 468 -29.41 1.64 2.07
CA LEU A 468 -28.08 1.41 1.50
C LEU A 468 -26.98 1.76 2.50
N ASP A 469 -27.24 1.66 3.80
CA ASP A 469 -26.32 2.12 4.85
C ASP A 469 -24.89 1.57 4.69
N VAL A 470 -24.73 0.36 4.16
CA VAL A 470 -23.42 -0.25 3.91
C VAL A 470 -22.82 0.12 2.54
N VAL A 471 -23.62 0.39 1.51
CA VAL A 471 -23.14 0.67 0.13
C VAL A 471 -23.04 2.18 -0.15
N GLU A 472 -23.67 3.01 0.69
CA GLU A 472 -23.67 4.47 0.60
C GLU A 472 -22.26 5.07 0.64
N GLU A 473 -21.26 4.36 1.14
CA GLU A 473 -19.86 4.79 1.12
C GLU A 473 -19.33 5.16 -0.28
N PHE A 474 -19.75 4.43 -1.33
CA PHE A 474 -19.38 4.72 -2.72
C PHE A 474 -19.96 6.06 -3.23
N TYR A 475 -21.01 6.58 -2.60
CA TYR A 475 -21.51 7.93 -2.89
C TYR A 475 -20.49 9.00 -2.53
N TYR A 476 -19.85 8.87 -1.36
CA TYR A 476 -18.85 9.83 -0.89
C TYR A 476 -17.55 9.77 -1.69
N ALA A 477 -17.28 8.63 -2.34
CA ALA A 477 -16.25 8.48 -3.36
C ALA A 477 -16.64 9.07 -4.73
N GLY A 478 -17.86 9.60 -4.91
CA GLY A 478 -18.34 10.15 -6.17
C GLY A 478 -18.77 9.12 -7.23
N LEU A 479 -18.91 7.86 -6.81
CA LEU A 479 -19.15 6.73 -7.71
C LEU A 479 -20.63 6.32 -7.81
N MET A 480 -21.49 6.86 -6.94
CA MET A 480 -22.90 6.47 -6.84
C MET A 480 -23.87 7.55 -7.37
N GLY A 481 -23.66 7.99 -8.61
CA GLY A 481 -24.54 8.90 -9.34
C GLY A 481 -24.42 10.38 -8.93
N ILE A 482 -25.30 11.21 -9.49
CA ILE A 482 -25.35 12.66 -9.23
C ILE A 482 -26.36 12.99 -8.11
N PRO A 483 -26.03 13.92 -7.18
CA PRO A 483 -26.93 14.34 -6.10
C PRO A 483 -28.20 15.03 -6.58
N THR A 484 -29.17 15.15 -5.68
CA THR A 484 -30.26 16.13 -5.83
C THR A 484 -29.69 17.53 -5.97
N LYS A 485 -30.34 18.36 -6.77
CA LYS A 485 -29.90 19.73 -7.00
C LYS A 485 -30.09 20.61 -5.76
N HIS A 486 -31.15 20.39 -5.01
CA HIS A 486 -31.49 21.17 -3.83
C HIS A 486 -31.58 20.31 -2.57
N LEU A 487 -31.56 20.97 -1.41
CA LEU A 487 -31.80 20.34 -0.12
C LEU A 487 -33.29 20.05 0.06
N ILE A 488 -33.59 18.83 0.48
CA ILE A 488 -34.93 18.36 0.84
C ILE A 488 -35.54 19.23 1.94
N GLU A 489 -36.80 19.61 1.77
CA GLU A 489 -37.58 20.36 2.76
C GLU A 489 -38.54 19.43 3.52
N THR A 490 -39.25 18.56 2.80
CA THR A 490 -40.12 17.55 3.43
C THR A 490 -40.10 16.23 2.69
N GLU A 491 -40.31 15.17 3.45
CA GLU A 491 -40.62 13.81 2.99
C GLU A 491 -42.03 13.46 3.46
N THR A 492 -42.83 12.84 2.58
CA THR A 492 -44.09 12.19 2.95
C THR A 492 -43.96 10.69 2.74
N ASN A 493 -44.12 9.90 3.80
CA ASN A 493 -44.02 8.44 3.76
C ASN A 493 -45.31 7.79 3.22
N TYR A 494 -45.31 6.46 3.08
CA TYR A 494 -46.42 5.69 2.52
C TYR A 494 -47.70 5.72 3.39
N ASP A 495 -47.59 6.04 4.68
CA ASP A 495 -48.72 6.25 5.59
C ASP A 495 -49.27 7.70 5.54
N GLY A 496 -48.64 8.56 4.75
CA GLY A 496 -49.01 9.97 4.60
C GLY A 496 -48.49 10.87 5.74
N GLU A 497 -47.57 10.37 6.55
CA GLU A 497 -46.91 11.15 7.58
C GLU A 497 -45.78 12.00 6.98
N VAL A 498 -45.61 13.21 7.52
CA VAL A 498 -44.66 14.20 6.97
C VAL A 498 -43.51 14.41 7.93
N THR A 499 -42.30 14.15 7.44
CA THR A 499 -41.03 14.53 8.06
C THR A 499 -40.58 15.85 7.47
N ARG A 500 -40.14 16.79 8.32
CA ARG A 500 -39.58 18.08 7.89
C ARG A 500 -38.08 18.13 8.15
N TYR A 501 -37.34 18.74 7.25
CA TYR A 501 -35.90 18.94 7.33
C TYR A 501 -35.60 20.43 7.43
N GLU A 502 -34.75 20.83 8.37
CA GLU A 502 -34.23 22.19 8.48
C GLU A 502 -32.71 22.18 8.40
N TRP A 503 -32.17 23.04 7.55
CA TRP A 503 -30.75 23.04 7.18
C TRP A 503 -30.06 24.32 7.61
N THR A 504 -28.81 24.18 8.01
CA THR A 504 -27.82 25.25 8.11
C THR A 504 -26.60 24.89 7.25
N ASP A 505 -25.58 25.75 7.26
CA ASP A 505 -24.33 25.49 6.53
C ASP A 505 -23.56 24.25 7.06
N THR A 506 -23.85 23.79 8.28
CA THR A 506 -23.12 22.68 8.94
C THR A 506 -24.02 21.69 9.68
N THR A 507 -25.34 21.85 9.64
CA THR A 507 -26.27 20.95 10.35
C THR A 507 -27.57 20.71 9.60
N LEU A 508 -28.11 19.52 9.80
CA LEU A 508 -29.47 19.14 9.46
C LEU A 508 -30.23 18.78 10.75
N THR A 509 -31.43 19.34 10.92
CA THR A 509 -32.38 18.89 11.94
C THR A 509 -33.58 18.24 11.26
N LYS A 510 -33.83 16.96 11.57
CA LYS A 510 -34.97 16.18 11.10
C LYS A 510 -36.07 16.17 12.15
N TYR A 511 -37.27 16.61 11.78
CA TYR A 511 -38.47 16.62 12.62
C TYR A 511 -39.39 15.48 12.24
N ASN A 512 -39.37 14.41 13.03
CA ASN A 512 -40.15 13.20 12.75
C ASN A 512 -41.64 13.39 13.14
N PRO A 513 -42.57 12.69 12.47
CA PRO A 513 -44.00 12.71 12.80
C PRO A 513 -44.32 12.34 14.26
N SER A 514 -43.48 11.49 14.86
CA SER A 514 -43.58 11.07 16.27
C SER A 514 -43.30 12.19 17.28
N GLY A 515 -42.79 13.34 16.81
CA GLY A 515 -42.38 14.48 17.64
C GLY A 515 -40.93 14.39 18.13
N THR A 516 -40.15 13.39 17.70
CA THR A 516 -38.71 13.31 17.96
C THR A 516 -37.92 14.13 16.94
N THR A 517 -36.80 14.71 17.38
CA THR A 517 -35.84 15.40 16.53
C THR A 517 -34.52 14.65 16.52
N SER A 518 -33.89 14.57 15.36
CA SER A 518 -32.51 14.08 15.22
C SER A 518 -31.70 15.12 14.47
N ASP A 519 -30.51 15.41 15.00
CA ASP A 519 -29.57 16.36 14.42
C ASP A 519 -28.42 15.59 13.78
N LEU A 520 -27.93 16.11 12.65
CA LEU A 520 -26.74 15.64 11.96
C LEU A 520 -25.81 16.83 11.74
N THR A 521 -24.54 16.68 12.07
CA THR A 521 -23.48 17.64 11.78
C THR A 521 -22.73 17.23 10.53
N PHE A 522 -22.26 18.20 9.77
CA PHE A 522 -21.34 17.96 8.66
C PHE A 522 -20.42 19.16 8.44
N SER A 523 -19.27 18.90 7.83
CA SER A 523 -18.30 19.93 7.47
C SER A 523 -17.69 19.63 6.10
N PHE A 524 -17.08 20.64 5.50
CA PHE A 524 -16.38 20.55 4.22
C PHE A 524 -14.92 20.97 4.41
N TYR A 525 -14.04 20.52 3.52
CA TYR A 525 -12.69 21.07 3.41
C TYR A 525 -12.74 22.57 2.98
N GLU A 526 -11.78 23.37 3.46
CA GLU A 526 -11.72 24.84 3.23
C GLU A 526 -11.10 25.22 1.88
#